data_AF-A0A177KXR8-F1
#
_entry.id   AF-A0A177KXR8-F1
#
_cell.length_a   1.000
_cell.length_b   1.000
_cell.length_c   1.000
_cell.angle_alpha   90.00
_cell.angle_beta   90.00
_cell.angle_gamma   90.00
#
_symmetry.space_group_name_H-M   'P 1'
#
loop_
_entity.id
_entity.type
_entity.pdbx_description
1 polymer ?
#
loop_
_entity_poly.entity_id
_entity_poly.type
_entity_poly.pdbx_seq_one_letter_code
_entity_poly.pdbx_strand_id
1 'polypeptide(L)'
;MGTVSLGFDVSLIDLHDSGFAKRTGLSIFHESKKAIIETSASPSIPYLLEGLKELGITPEEIEYVIVTQVHPWEREQYLTTF
;
A
#
# COMPACT_ATOMS: atom_id res chain seq x y z
N MET A 1 -8.33 -9.68 7.49
CA MET A 1 -7.40 -10.68 6.88
C MET A 1 -6.90 -10.14 5.53
N GLY A 2 -6.58 -8.84 5.47
CA GLY A 2 -6.02 -8.20 4.27
C GLY A 2 -4.50 -8.20 4.26
N THR A 3 -3.86 -8.58 5.37
CA THR A 3 -2.42 -8.49 5.56
C THR A 3 -1.75 -9.84 5.79
N VAL A 4 -0.52 -9.98 5.31
CA VAL A 4 0.32 -11.16 5.51
C VAL A 4 1.77 -10.75 5.77
N SER A 5 2.45 -11.40 6.72
CA SER A 5 3.90 -11.24 6.90
C SER A 5 4.65 -12.07 5.87
N LEU A 6 5.62 -11.45 5.20
CA LEU A 6 6.53 -12.13 4.26
C LEU A 6 7.86 -12.52 4.92
N GLY A 7 8.03 -12.24 6.22
CA GLY A 7 9.32 -12.29 6.91
C GLY A 7 10.20 -11.08 6.59
N PHE A 8 11.40 -11.04 7.20
CA PHE A 8 12.39 -9.97 7.00
C PHE A 8 11.84 -8.55 7.20
N ASP A 9 10.96 -8.38 8.19
CA ASP A 9 10.30 -7.11 8.48
C ASP A 9 9.56 -6.51 7.27
N VAL A 10 8.99 -7.39 6.43
CA VAL A 10 8.12 -7.05 5.31
C VAL A 10 6.72 -7.62 5.53
N SER A 11 5.71 -6.79 5.28
CA SER A 11 4.31 -7.20 5.18
C SER A 11 3.75 -6.90 3.80
N LEU A 12 2.75 -7.66 3.38
CA LEU A 12 1.97 -7.40 2.17
C LEU A 12 0.51 -7.11 2.55
N ILE A 13 -0.06 -6.07 1.96
CA ILE A 13 -1.47 -5.73 2.03
C ILE A 13 -2.12 -6.07 0.69
N ASP A 14 -3.20 -6.83 0.71
CA ASP A 14 -4.07 -7.08 -0.46
C ASP A 14 -4.89 -5.83 -0.78
N LEU A 15 -4.78 -5.34 -2.01
CA LEU A 15 -5.34 -4.05 -2.42
C LEU A 15 -6.65 -4.15 -3.22
N HIS A 16 -7.13 -5.36 -3.47
CA HIS A 16 -8.45 -5.61 -4.05
C HIS A 16 -8.72 -4.83 -5.35
N ASP A 17 -7.70 -4.66 -6.21
CA ASP A 17 -7.85 -3.94 -7.47
C ASP A 17 -9.01 -4.52 -8.31
N SER A 18 -9.84 -3.62 -8.85
CA SER A 18 -11.06 -3.97 -9.60
C SER A 18 -12.04 -4.89 -8.85
N GLY A 19 -11.98 -4.89 -7.51
CA GLY A 19 -12.82 -5.72 -6.64
C GLY A 19 -12.37 -7.17 -6.47
N PHE A 20 -11.21 -7.55 -7.02
CA PHE A 20 -10.69 -8.92 -6.90
C PHE A 20 -9.67 -9.02 -5.77
N ALA A 21 -9.97 -9.85 -4.77
CA ALA A 21 -9.00 -10.22 -3.75
C ALA A 21 -7.78 -10.94 -4.38
N LYS A 22 -6.61 -10.75 -3.78
CA LYS A 22 -5.32 -11.37 -4.11
C LYS A 22 -4.85 -11.11 -5.53
N ARG A 23 -5.29 -10.00 -6.13
CA ARG A 23 -4.91 -9.58 -7.48
C ARG A 23 -3.72 -8.62 -7.47
N THR A 24 -3.75 -7.65 -6.57
CA THR A 24 -2.68 -6.67 -6.37
C THR A 24 -2.35 -6.59 -4.89
N GLY A 25 -1.10 -6.25 -4.59
CA GLY A 25 -0.69 -6.04 -3.21
C GLY A 25 0.39 -4.99 -3.11
N LEU A 26 0.45 -4.38 -1.94
CA LEU A 26 1.42 -3.36 -1.57
C LEU A 26 2.29 -3.90 -0.44
N SER A 27 3.59 -3.77 -0.62
CA SER A 27 4.56 -4.22 0.38
C SER A 27 4.94 -3.08 1.31
N ILE A 28 5.08 -3.37 2.59
CA ILE A 28 5.51 -2.42 3.62
C ILE A 28 6.81 -2.92 4.22
N PHE A 29 7.81 -2.04 4.24
CA PHE A 29 9.05 -2.24 4.99
C PHE A 29 8.92 -1.57 6.36
N HIS A 30 9.11 -2.35 7.42
CA HIS A 30 8.94 -1.91 8.82
C HIS A 30 10.22 -1.37 9.45
N GLU A 31 11.18 -0.96 8.63
CA GLU A 31 12.44 -0.35 9.05
C GLU A 31 12.23 1.00 9.76
N SER A 32 13.31 1.56 10.31
CA SER A 32 13.29 2.87 11.01
C SER A 32 12.58 3.99 10.26
N LYS A 33 12.61 3.93 8.92
CA LYS A 33 11.86 4.79 8.01
C LYS A 33 10.91 3.90 7.21
N LYS A 34 9.61 3.94 7.51
CA LYS A 34 8.65 3.05 6.86
C LYS A 34 8.46 3.44 5.39
N ALA A 35 8.47 2.45 4.53
CA ALA A 35 8.25 2.63 3.10
C ALA A 35 7.16 1.69 2.61
N ILE A 36 6.26 2.22 1.78
CA ILE A 36 5.36 1.41 0.99
C ILE A 36 5.92 1.25 -0.42
N ILE A 37 5.78 0.07 -0.99
CA ILE A 37 6.14 -0.26 -2.36
C ILE A 37 4.87 -0.60 -3.11
N GLU A 38 4.68 0.07 -4.24
CA GLU A 38 3.46 0.03 -5.06
C GLU A 38 2.26 0.71 -4.38
N THR A 39 1.29 1.20 -5.15
CA THR A 39 0.10 1.90 -4.62
C THR A 39 -1.21 1.40 -5.21
N SER A 40 -1.18 0.67 -6.35
CA SER A 40 -2.40 0.32 -7.11
C SER A 40 -3.21 1.57 -7.51
N ALA A 41 -4.40 1.37 -8.07
CA ALA A 41 -5.32 2.43 -8.48
C ALA A 41 -6.11 3.02 -7.29
N SER A 42 -6.66 4.24 -7.45
CA SER A 42 -7.42 4.97 -6.42
C SER A 42 -8.50 4.16 -5.69
N PRO A 43 -9.27 3.26 -6.33
CA PRO A 43 -10.25 2.42 -5.65
C PRO A 43 -9.66 1.48 -4.58
N SER A 44 -8.35 1.23 -4.62
CA SER A 44 -7.63 0.39 -3.64
C SER A 44 -7.28 1.13 -2.34
N ILE A 45 -7.38 2.46 -2.28
CA ILE A 45 -6.98 3.25 -1.10
C ILE A 45 -7.68 2.83 0.20
N PRO A 46 -8.99 2.54 0.23
CA PRO A 46 -9.64 2.08 1.46
C PRO A 46 -9.04 0.78 2.01
N TYR A 47 -8.64 -0.15 1.13
CA TYR A 47 -8.01 -1.42 1.51
C TYR A 47 -6.58 -1.23 2.02
N LEU A 48 -5.85 -0.26 1.45
CA LEU A 48 -4.56 0.17 1.99
C LEU A 48 -4.72 0.70 3.43
N LEU A 49 -5.65 1.63 3.66
CA LEU A 49 -5.87 2.21 4.98
C LEU A 49 -6.34 1.17 6.01
N GLU A 50 -7.18 0.22 5.59
CA GLU A 50 -7.58 -0.91 6.42
C GLU A 50 -6.40 -1.81 6.76
N GLY A 51 -5.54 -2.14 5.80
CA GLY A 51 -4.35 -2.94 6.03
C GLY A 51 -3.32 -2.26 6.93
N LEU A 52 -3.10 -0.94 6.77
CA LEU A 52 -2.26 -0.16 7.69
C LEU A 52 -2.81 -0.22 9.12
N LYS A 53 -4.13 -0.08 9.28
CA LYS A 53 -4.80 -0.22 10.58
C LYS A 53 -4.66 -1.63 11.16
N GLU A 54 -4.77 -2.69 10.35
CA GLU A 54 -4.51 -4.08 10.79
C GLU A 54 -3.08 -4.24 11.31
N LEU A 55 -2.10 -3.55 10.71
CA LEU A 55 -0.69 -3.56 11.11
C LEU A 55 -0.37 -2.59 12.25
N GLY A 56 -1.35 -1.80 12.71
CA GLY A 56 -1.14 -0.79 13.76
C GLY A 56 -0.29 0.40 13.33
N ILE A 57 -0.26 0.70 12.02
CA ILE A 57 0.51 1.79 11.41
C ILE A 57 -0.44 2.91 11.03
N THR A 58 -0.11 4.15 11.38
CA THR A 58 -0.83 5.33 10.88
C THR A 58 -0.22 5.80 9.55
N PRO A 59 -1.01 6.39 8.63
CA PRO A 59 -0.48 6.88 7.35
C PRO A 59 0.68 7.87 7.50
N GLU A 60 0.68 8.67 8.58
CA GLU A 60 1.72 9.65 8.87
C GLU A 60 3.08 9.03 9.24
N GLU A 61 3.11 7.74 9.59
CA GLU A 61 4.36 7.01 9.83
C GLU A 61 5.07 6.57 8.54
N ILE A 62 4.41 6.66 7.38
CA ILE A 62 4.99 6.31 6.08
C ILE A 62 5.84 7.47 5.58
N GLU A 63 7.15 7.27 5.50
CA GLU A 63 8.10 8.29 5.03
C GLU A 63 8.31 8.24 3.52
N TYR A 64 8.16 7.05 2.92
CA TYR A 64 8.42 6.85 1.50
C TYR A 64 7.32 6.07 0.81
N VAL A 65 6.96 6.55 -0.38
CA VAL A 65 6.14 5.84 -1.35
C VAL A 65 7.02 5.52 -2.55
N ILE A 66 7.36 4.24 -2.71
CA ILE A 66 8.18 3.75 -3.82
C ILE A 66 7.23 3.21 -4.87
N VAL A 67 7.17 3.89 -6.02
CA VAL A 67 6.29 3.53 -7.13
C VAL A 67 7.08 2.73 -8.16
N THR A 68 6.61 1.53 -8.51
CA THR A 68 7.32 0.66 -9.46
C THR A 68 7.03 1.05 -10.91
N GLN A 69 5.80 1.49 -11.18
CA GLN A 69 5.33 2.00 -12.45
C GLN A 69 4.20 3.02 -12.22
N VAL A 70 4.08 4.00 -13.11
CA VAL A 70 2.98 4.96 -13.09
C VAL A 70 2.24 4.84 -14.39
N HIS A 71 0.94 4.51 -14.34
CA HIS A 71 0.11 4.63 -15.52
C HIS A 71 -0.40 6.07 -15.72
N PRO A 72 -0.61 6.52 -16.97
CA PRO A 72 -1.06 7.89 -17.24
C PRO A 72 -2.34 8.29 -16.51
N TRP A 73 -3.24 7.34 -16.25
CA TRP A 73 -4.51 7.56 -15.55
C TRP A 73 -4.39 7.61 -14.01
N GLU A 74 -3.23 7.27 -13.44
CA GLU A 74 -2.99 7.28 -11.98
C GLU A 74 -2.25 8.54 -11.52
N ARG A 75 -1.87 9.44 -12.45
CA ARG A 75 -1.08 10.63 -12.15
C ARG A 75 -1.70 11.58 -11.13
N GLU A 76 -3.02 11.75 -11.16
CA GLU A 76 -3.72 12.65 -10.22
C GLU A 76 -3.82 12.07 -8.80
N GLN A 77 -3.77 10.73 -8.66
CA GLN A 77 -3.82 10.06 -7.37
C GLN A 77 -2.62 10.43 -6.50
N TYR A 78 -1.41 10.45 -7.08
CA TYR A 78 -0.19 10.81 -6.37
C TYR A 78 -0.14 12.27 -5.93
N LEU A 79 -0.88 13.17 -6.60
CA LEU A 79 -0.93 14.60 -6.24
C LEU A 79 -1.95 14.91 -5.15
N THR A 80 -2.86 13.98 -4.86
CA THR A 80 -4.02 14.22 -4.00
C THR A 80 -4.10 13.30 -2.77
N THR A 81 -3.33 12.21 -2.77
CA THR A 81 -3.47 11.13 -1.77
C THR A 81 -2.28 11.00 -0.83
N PHE A 82 -1.11 11.51 -1.21
CA PHE A 82 0.12 11.46 -0.42
C PHE A 82 0.76 12.84 -0.29
#